data_AF-A0A8R2B871-F1
#
_entry.id   AF-A0A8R2B871-F1
#
_cell.length_a   1.000
_cell.length_b   1.000
_cell.length_c   1.000
_cell.angle_alpha   90.00
_cell.angle_beta   90.00
_cell.angle_gamma   90.00
#
_symmetry.space_group_name_H-M   'P 1'
#
loop_
_entity.id
_entity.type
_entity.pdbx_description
1 polymer ?
#
loop_
_entity_poly.entity_id
_entity_poly.type
_entity_poly.pdbx_seq_one_letter_code
_entity_poly.pdbx_strand_id
1 'polypeptide(L)'
;MDGIVEQIYAEPTVPPVIAITEVGYLNSSTFLDCGMAIENTSNRPVLKIFNQHGGTVEEEDPSRKETGNKYLILRNKKTNKVSVYGTKVTYLKKPDYFKMKTFEDQSLTDKNEEFNSVFGTKKSSRISKSRVNNTVNVPTDVFNNISCSSDVLQSSFTQASEYLVYLPLGCNRFSNKLETVYPVSTLLLENEIDLMTDYAKEVISMLPISSDNEDLSKFFITNLNKLPHKTIQNICLLTFADGLIELLQLKSHELNIRNIEIYPNSEVINFKVLDNFVEYAVTGRDLTSKMKDKAVCHIIIIMMLINMYTVDLTCISSFLPSSSQKRLTLLMKVVGASLLKDDPTKYTMKMPLASLPAFQKISKKKH
;
A
#
# COMPACT_ATOMS: atom_id res chain seq x y z
N MET A 1 -29.09 -7.92 46.42
CA MET A 1 -28.42 -9.24 46.31
C MET A 1 -26.95 -8.97 46.16
N ASP A 2 -26.21 -9.10 47.25
CA ASP A 2 -24.80 -8.75 47.30
C ASP A 2 -23.99 -9.82 46.57
N GLY A 3 -23.16 -9.39 45.61
CA GLY A 3 -22.31 -10.30 44.85
C GLY A 3 -21.17 -10.79 45.74
N ILE A 4 -20.93 -12.10 45.74
CA ILE A 4 -19.80 -12.68 46.46
C ILE A 4 -18.57 -12.53 45.56
N VAL A 5 -17.57 -11.77 46.04
CA VAL A 5 -16.30 -11.59 45.34
C VAL A 5 -15.52 -12.89 45.48
N GLU A 6 -15.30 -13.57 44.36
CA GLU A 6 -14.62 -14.86 44.32
C GLU A 6 -13.10 -14.68 44.21
N GLN A 7 -12.65 -13.67 43.44
CA GLN A 7 -11.23 -13.47 43.19
C GLN A 7 -10.91 -12.02 42.82
N ILE A 8 -9.85 -11.49 43.45
CA ILE A 8 -9.32 -10.14 43.19
C ILE A 8 -7.92 -10.29 42.62
N TYR A 9 -7.74 -9.83 41.39
CA TYR A 9 -6.45 -9.77 40.71
C TYR A 9 -6.01 -8.31 40.66
N ALA A 10 -5.38 -7.83 41.74
CA ALA A 10 -4.92 -6.45 41.84
C ALA A 10 -3.75 -6.16 40.89
N GLU A 11 -2.83 -7.11 40.75
CA GLU A 11 -1.66 -7.04 39.85
C GLU A 11 -1.52 -8.35 39.05
N PRO A 12 -2.34 -8.55 38.01
CA PRO A 12 -2.20 -9.69 37.10
C PRO A 12 -0.89 -9.61 36.32
N THR A 13 -0.27 -10.77 36.05
CA THR A 13 0.98 -10.89 35.27
C THR A 13 0.91 -10.23 33.88
N VAL A 14 -0.28 -10.20 33.28
CA VAL A 14 -0.61 -9.38 32.11
C VAL A 14 -1.94 -8.67 32.40
N PRO A 15 -1.93 -7.37 32.74
CA PRO A 15 -3.16 -6.65 33.05
C PRO A 15 -4.00 -6.42 31.80
N PRO A 16 -5.33 -6.61 31.87
CA PRO A 16 -6.21 -6.21 30.79
C PRO A 16 -6.07 -4.70 30.57
N VAL A 17 -6.00 -4.29 29.31
CA VAL A 17 -5.92 -2.87 28.91
C VAL A 17 -7.23 -2.48 28.24
N ILE A 18 -7.84 -1.39 28.68
CA ILE A 18 -9.03 -0.81 28.05
C ILE A 18 -8.54 0.34 27.18
N ALA A 19 -8.66 0.19 25.86
CA ALA A 19 -8.33 1.22 24.88
C ALA A 19 -9.58 2.00 24.49
N ILE A 20 -9.54 3.33 24.61
CA ILE A 20 -10.63 4.23 24.23
C ILE A 20 -10.21 4.96 22.95
N THR A 21 -10.98 4.78 21.89
CA THR A 21 -10.77 5.42 20.58
C THR A 21 -11.59 6.72 20.47
N GLU A 22 -11.14 7.70 19.68
CA GLU A 22 -11.85 8.97 19.50
C GLU A 22 -13.10 8.86 18.61
N VAL A 23 -13.29 7.74 17.92
CA VAL A 23 -14.38 7.56 16.94
C VAL A 23 -15.39 6.55 17.47
N GLY A 24 -16.60 7.02 17.78
CA GLY A 24 -17.75 6.19 18.15
C GLY A 24 -18.30 5.27 17.04
N TYR A 25 -17.49 4.96 16.03
CA TYR A 25 -17.83 4.07 14.91
C TYR A 25 -16.59 3.27 14.53
N LEU A 26 -16.48 2.08 15.10
CA LEU A 26 -15.81 0.97 14.42
C LEU A 26 -16.77 0.53 13.31
N ASN A 27 -16.46 0.86 12.05
CA ASN A 27 -17.16 0.25 10.92
C ASN A 27 -16.97 -1.27 11.04
N SER A 28 -18.07 -1.98 11.25
CA SER A 28 -18.14 -3.41 11.60
C SER A 28 -17.64 -4.38 10.52
N SER A 29 -17.01 -3.88 9.45
CA SER A 29 -16.65 -4.65 8.26
C SER A 29 -15.15 -4.96 8.12
N THR A 30 -14.27 -4.45 9.00
CA THR A 30 -12.82 -4.66 8.89
C THR A 30 -12.26 -5.34 10.14
N PHE A 31 -11.58 -6.49 9.98
CA PHE A 31 -10.86 -7.13 11.09
C PHE A 31 -9.66 -6.26 11.47
N LEU A 32 -9.74 -5.57 12.61
CA LEU A 32 -8.63 -4.81 13.16
C LEU A 32 -7.87 -5.69 14.14
N ASP A 33 -6.55 -5.67 14.05
CA ASP A 33 -5.69 -6.37 15.01
C ASP A 33 -5.12 -5.36 16.02
N CYS A 34 -5.01 -5.76 17.28
CA CYS A 34 -4.52 -4.91 18.34
C CYS A 34 -3.24 -5.50 18.90
N GLY A 35 -2.16 -4.74 18.85
CA GLY A 35 -0.85 -5.22 19.29
C GLY A 35 -0.07 -4.16 20.04
N MET A 36 0.90 -4.64 20.82
CA MET A 36 1.86 -3.77 21.50
C MET A 36 3.12 -3.66 20.64
N ALA A 37 3.53 -2.43 20.35
CA ALA A 37 4.78 -2.15 19.64
C ALA A 37 5.71 -1.34 20.55
N ILE A 38 7.01 -1.56 20.48
CA ILE A 38 7.98 -0.79 21.26
C ILE A 38 8.30 0.50 20.47
N GLU A 39 8.09 1.64 21.10
CA GLU A 39 8.35 2.95 20.49
C GLU A 39 9.85 3.27 20.50
N ASN A 40 10.44 3.50 19.32
CA ASN A 40 11.89 3.69 19.12
C ASN A 40 12.48 4.88 19.91
N THR A 41 11.67 5.91 20.19
CA THR A 41 12.12 7.14 20.85
C THR A 41 12.21 7.01 22.37
N SER A 42 11.33 6.20 22.96
CA SER A 42 11.15 6.12 24.42
C SER A 42 11.43 4.72 24.97
N ASN A 43 11.66 3.73 24.09
CA ASN A 43 11.81 2.31 24.40
C ASN A 43 10.68 1.77 25.31
N ARG A 44 9.49 2.37 25.21
CA ARG A 44 8.32 1.97 25.97
C ARG A 44 7.37 1.17 25.08
N PRO A 45 6.68 0.15 25.63
CA PRO A 45 5.61 -0.49 24.91
C PRO A 45 4.43 0.47 24.74
N VAL A 46 3.99 0.64 23.50
CA VAL A 46 2.89 1.50 23.07
C VAL A 46 1.83 0.64 22.41
N LEU A 47 0.58 0.82 22.82
CA LEU A 47 -0.54 0.12 22.20
C LEU A 47 -0.86 0.71 20.82
N LYS A 48 -1.01 -0.16 19.83
CA LYS A 48 -1.33 0.23 18.45
C LYS A 48 -2.45 -0.64 17.90
N ILE A 49 -3.37 0.01 17.18
CA ILE A 49 -4.35 -0.68 16.36
C ILE A 49 -3.80 -0.76 14.95
N PHE A 50 -3.72 -1.97 14.42
CA PHE A 50 -3.30 -2.26 13.07
C PHE A 50 -4.51 -2.59 12.21
N ASN A 51 -4.48 -2.12 10.97
CA ASN A 51 -5.33 -2.67 9.92
C ASN A 51 -4.79 -4.05 9.50
N GLN A 52 -5.60 -4.86 8.81
CA GLN A 52 -5.19 -6.13 8.18
C GLN A 52 -3.94 -6.00 7.30
N HIS A 53 -3.69 -4.78 6.82
CA HIS A 53 -2.58 -4.40 5.97
C HIS A 53 -1.32 -3.96 6.76
N GLY A 54 -1.28 -4.15 8.08
CA GLY A 54 -0.15 -3.80 8.97
C GLY A 54 0.05 -2.30 9.20
N GLY A 55 -0.77 -1.44 8.59
CA GLY A 55 -0.76 -0.01 8.83
C GLY A 55 -1.32 0.33 10.20
N THR A 56 -0.60 1.11 10.99
CA THR A 56 -1.08 1.61 12.28
C THR A 56 -2.16 2.68 12.04
N VAL A 57 -3.38 2.36 12.47
CA VAL A 57 -4.59 3.18 12.33
C VAL A 57 -4.66 4.20 13.47
N GLU A 58 -4.42 3.74 14.69
CA GLU A 58 -4.40 4.56 15.90
C GLU A 58 -3.27 4.09 16.84
N GLU A 59 -2.71 5.02 17.59
CA GLU A 59 -1.60 4.82 18.52
C GLU A 59 -1.93 5.46 19.88
N GLU A 60 -1.38 4.90 20.96
CA GLU A 60 -1.52 5.46 22.32
C GLU A 60 -1.23 6.96 22.35
N ASP A 61 -2.17 7.73 22.89
CA ASP A 61 -2.01 9.15 23.16
C ASP A 61 -1.40 9.34 24.56
N PRO A 62 -0.10 9.63 24.66
CA PRO A 62 0.55 9.80 25.96
C PRO A 62 0.13 11.09 26.68
N SER A 63 -0.57 12.00 26.00
CA SER A 63 -1.00 13.28 26.56
C SER A 63 -2.27 13.15 27.43
N ARG A 64 -3.10 12.14 27.17
CA ARG A 64 -4.31 11.84 27.94
C ARG A 64 -4.04 10.70 28.90
N LYS A 65 -3.69 11.03 30.14
CA LYS A 65 -3.60 10.06 31.24
C LYS A 65 -4.68 10.35 32.27
N GLU A 66 -5.56 9.37 32.52
CA GLU A 66 -6.44 9.42 33.68
C GLU A 66 -5.68 9.00 34.93
N THR A 67 -5.81 9.80 35.99
CA THR A 67 -5.31 9.47 37.32
C THR A 67 -6.38 8.69 38.10
N GLY A 68 -6.02 7.54 38.64
CA GLY A 68 -6.90 6.71 39.47
C GLY A 68 -6.83 5.22 39.12
N ASN A 69 -6.94 4.37 40.12
CA ASN A 69 -6.96 2.92 39.92
C ASN A 69 -8.28 2.51 39.27
N LYS A 70 -8.21 1.84 38.12
CA LYS A 70 -9.37 1.36 37.37
C LYS A 70 -9.44 -0.15 37.51
N TYR A 71 -10.66 -0.68 37.59
CA TYR A 71 -10.91 -2.10 37.74
C TYR A 71 -11.93 -2.58 36.71
N LEU A 72 -11.62 -3.70 36.06
CA LEU A 72 -12.55 -4.45 35.22
C LEU A 72 -13.28 -5.48 36.08
N ILE A 73 -14.60 -5.42 36.11
CA ILE A 73 -15.44 -6.29 36.94
C ILE A 73 -16.22 -7.24 36.02
N LEU A 74 -15.96 -8.54 36.14
CA LEU A 74 -16.72 -9.59 35.46
C LEU A 74 -17.68 -10.25 36.45
N ARG A 75 -18.98 -10.17 36.17
CA ARG A 75 -20.03 -10.83 36.97
C ARG A 75 -20.67 -11.96 36.19
N ASN A 76 -20.63 -13.17 36.73
CA ASN A 76 -21.41 -14.27 36.21
C ASN A 76 -22.85 -14.19 36.73
N LYS A 77 -23.81 -13.91 35.83
CA LYS A 77 -25.23 -13.77 36.21
C LYS A 77 -25.84 -15.05 36.79
N LYS A 78 -25.37 -16.23 36.38
CA LYS A 78 -25.94 -17.52 36.81
C LYS A 78 -25.46 -17.92 38.21
N THR A 79 -24.19 -17.68 38.52
CA THR A 79 -23.58 -18.04 39.81
C THR A 79 -23.50 -16.88 40.80
N ASN A 80 -23.81 -15.67 40.33
CA ASN A 80 -23.71 -14.41 41.06
C ASN A 80 -22.31 -14.08 41.62
N LYS A 81 -21.28 -14.77 41.12
CA LYS A 81 -19.88 -14.57 41.50
C LYS A 81 -19.25 -13.44 40.68
N VAL A 82 -18.35 -12.72 41.32
CA VAL A 82 -17.70 -11.53 40.75
C VAL A 82 -16.18 -11.68 40.79
N SER A 83 -15.54 -11.44 39.65
CA SER A 83 -14.08 -11.37 39.51
C SER A 83 -13.68 -9.94 39.19
N VAL A 84 -12.67 -9.43 39.92
CA VAL A 84 -12.18 -8.04 39.79
C VAL A 84 -10.74 -8.06 39.31
N TYR A 85 -10.44 -7.31 38.24
CA TYR A 85 -9.11 -7.19 37.65
C TYR A 85 -8.65 -5.74 37.65
N GLY A 86 -7.45 -5.46 38.15
CA GLY A 86 -6.79 -4.17 37.92
C GLY A 86 -6.54 -3.96 36.42
N THR A 87 -6.93 -2.80 35.88
CA THR A 87 -6.82 -2.52 34.44
C THR A 87 -6.18 -1.16 34.18
N LYS A 88 -5.39 -1.07 33.11
CA LYS A 88 -4.86 0.18 32.59
C LYS A 88 -5.84 0.71 31.53
N VAL A 89 -6.32 1.93 31.69
CA VAL A 89 -7.10 2.62 30.64
C VAL A 89 -6.15 3.48 29.83
N THR A 90 -6.25 3.42 28.51
CA THR A 90 -5.44 4.25 27.61
C THR A 90 -6.29 4.82 26.47
N TYR A 91 -5.90 5.98 25.97
CA TYR A 91 -6.58 6.65 24.86
C TYR A 91 -5.76 6.47 23.59
N LEU A 92 -6.44 6.29 22.47
CA LEU A 92 -5.82 6.17 21.16
C LEU A 92 -6.08 7.43 20.33
N LYS A 93 -5.07 7.89 19.61
CA LYS A 93 -5.14 9.00 18.65
C LYS A 93 -4.69 8.56 17.27
N LYS A 94 -5.08 9.32 16.25
CA LYS A 94 -4.53 9.13 14.91
C LYS A 94 -3.04 9.52 14.89
N PRO A 95 -2.20 8.72 14.24
CA PRO A 95 -0.77 8.93 14.26
C PRO A 95 -0.31 10.10 13.39
N ASP A 96 0.70 10.83 13.87
CA ASP A 96 1.11 12.14 13.35
C ASP A 96 1.91 12.12 12.02
N TYR A 97 2.18 10.96 11.43
CA TYR A 97 2.92 10.86 10.15
C TYR A 97 2.17 11.43 8.94
N PHE A 98 0.90 11.82 9.08
CA PHE A 98 0.20 12.65 8.08
C PHE A 98 0.73 14.10 8.00
N LYS A 99 1.60 14.55 8.91
CA LYS A 99 2.14 15.93 8.95
C LYS A 99 3.57 16.09 8.41
N MET A 100 4.24 15.01 8.01
CA MET A 100 5.71 15.00 7.77
C MET A 100 6.16 15.39 6.34
N LYS A 101 5.35 16.06 5.53
CA LYS A 101 5.75 16.54 4.18
C LYS A 101 6.16 18.02 4.09
N THR A 102 6.26 18.76 5.21
CA THR A 102 6.39 20.23 5.15
C THR A 102 7.72 20.81 5.64
N PHE A 103 8.65 20.01 6.18
CA PHE A 103 9.76 20.56 6.98
C PHE A 103 11.09 20.86 6.26
N GLU A 104 11.29 20.48 5.00
CA GLU A 104 12.55 20.82 4.29
C GLU A 104 12.45 22.05 3.35
N ASP A 105 11.25 22.51 2.98
CA ASP A 105 11.09 23.65 2.07
C ASP A 105 10.91 25.01 2.78
N GLN A 106 10.62 25.03 4.09
CA GLN A 106 10.24 26.26 4.81
C GLN A 106 11.39 27.28 4.93
N SER A 107 12.65 26.84 5.15
CA SER A 107 13.75 27.81 5.37
C SER A 107 14.16 28.61 4.11
N LEU A 108 13.84 28.10 2.91
CA LEU A 108 14.12 28.78 1.64
C LEU A 108 12.96 29.69 1.20
N THR A 109 11.72 29.35 1.57
CA THR A 109 10.56 30.20 1.31
C THR A 109 10.56 31.45 2.19
N ASP A 110 10.97 31.34 3.46
CA ASP A 110 10.94 32.47 4.40
C ASP A 110 11.86 33.62 3.97
N LYS A 111 13.07 33.32 3.48
CA LYS A 111 14.01 34.35 2.97
C LYS A 111 13.53 35.00 1.67
N ASN A 112 12.83 34.24 0.82
CA ASN A 112 12.26 34.77 -0.42
C ASN A 112 11.03 35.65 -0.15
N GLU A 113 10.25 35.35 0.88
CA GLU A 113 9.11 36.17 1.29
C GLU A 113 9.54 37.49 1.91
N GLU A 114 10.59 37.47 2.75
CA GLU A 114 11.21 38.67 3.31
C GLU A 114 11.81 39.57 2.21
N PHE A 115 12.57 39.00 1.28
CA PHE A 115 13.14 39.74 0.15
C PHE A 115 12.08 40.38 -0.76
N ASN A 116 11.02 39.64 -1.09
CA ASN A 116 9.92 40.15 -1.91
C ASN A 116 9.09 41.24 -1.21
N SER A 117 9.09 41.27 0.12
CA SER A 117 8.43 42.32 0.89
C SER A 117 9.16 43.67 0.78
N VAL A 118 10.49 43.65 0.73
CA VAL A 118 11.38 44.84 0.75
C VAL A 118 11.82 45.28 -0.66
N PHE A 119 12.17 44.35 -1.54
CA PHE A 119 12.74 44.62 -2.87
C PHE A 119 11.86 44.13 -4.05
N GLY A 120 10.72 43.50 -3.75
CA GLY A 120 9.79 43.01 -4.79
C GLY A 120 8.97 44.12 -5.44
N THR A 121 8.42 43.83 -6.62
CA THR A 121 7.45 44.73 -7.29
C THR A 121 6.19 44.90 -6.43
N LYS A 122 5.42 45.99 -6.62
CA LYS A 122 4.18 46.27 -5.85
C LYS A 122 3.21 45.08 -5.80
N LYS A 123 3.16 44.26 -6.87
CA LYS A 123 2.35 43.04 -6.94
C LYS A 123 2.94 41.90 -6.08
N SER A 124 4.26 41.71 -6.11
CA SER A 124 4.97 40.71 -5.29
C SER A 124 4.84 41.04 -3.79
N SER A 125 5.08 42.30 -3.40
CA SER A 125 4.99 42.76 -2.01
C SER A 125 3.58 42.58 -1.41
N ARG A 126 2.51 42.76 -2.20
CA ARG A 126 1.12 42.54 -1.76
C ARG A 126 0.82 41.07 -1.48
N ILE A 127 1.38 40.15 -2.27
CA ILE A 127 1.19 38.70 -2.12
C ILE A 127 1.93 38.19 -0.88
N SER A 128 3.18 38.62 -0.67
CA SER A 128 3.97 38.27 0.51
C SER A 128 3.31 38.73 1.81
N LYS A 129 2.82 39.99 1.85
CA LYS A 129 2.14 40.54 3.04
C LYS A 129 0.84 39.79 3.38
N SER A 130 0.11 39.31 2.37
CA SER A 130 -1.12 38.53 2.59
C SER A 130 -0.86 37.15 3.18
N ARG A 131 0.32 36.56 2.97
CA ARG A 131 0.69 35.24 3.52
C ARG A 131 1.12 35.33 4.98
N VAL A 132 1.91 36.36 5.32
CA VAL A 132 2.37 36.62 6.69
C VAL A 132 1.19 36.96 7.62
N ASN A 133 0.16 37.65 7.15
CA ASN A 133 -1.01 37.99 7.98
C ASN A 133 -1.92 36.78 8.31
N ASN A 134 -1.69 35.61 7.70
CA ASN A 134 -2.49 34.40 7.91
C ASN A 134 -1.77 33.33 8.74
N THR A 135 -0.57 33.58 9.24
CA THR A 135 0.15 32.66 10.11
C THR A 135 -0.19 32.93 11.58
N VAL A 136 -0.76 31.93 12.26
CA VAL A 136 -1.03 31.97 13.70
C VAL A 136 0.24 31.54 14.44
N ASN A 137 0.85 32.48 15.16
CA ASN A 137 2.04 32.21 15.97
C ASN A 137 1.71 31.30 17.16
N VAL A 138 2.35 30.13 17.22
CA VAL A 138 2.46 29.32 18.44
C VAL A 138 3.93 29.37 18.89
N PRO A 139 4.23 29.80 20.12
CA PRO A 139 5.61 29.96 20.58
C PRO A 139 6.28 28.58 20.77
N THR A 140 7.46 28.40 20.18
CA THR A 140 8.29 27.19 20.30
C THR A 140 9.69 27.55 20.83
N ASP A 141 9.80 27.69 22.16
CA ASP A 141 11.09 27.89 22.85
C ASP A 141 11.46 26.66 23.69
N VAL A 142 11.86 25.52 23.09
CA VAL A 142 12.51 24.44 23.89
C VAL A 142 13.44 23.46 23.12
N PHE A 143 14.12 23.82 22.01
CA PHE A 143 14.98 22.82 21.33
C PHE A 143 16.36 23.29 20.84
N ASN A 144 16.98 24.24 21.52
CA ASN A 144 18.41 24.50 21.35
C ASN A 144 19.17 23.87 22.52
N ASN A 145 19.58 22.61 22.41
CA ASN A 145 20.78 22.03 23.04
C ASN A 145 20.85 20.50 22.88
N ILE A 146 21.15 19.96 21.69
CA ILE A 146 21.82 18.64 21.59
C ILE A 146 22.78 18.69 20.39
N SER A 147 24.06 18.88 20.67
CA SER A 147 25.15 18.51 19.75
C SER A 147 25.53 17.06 20.01
N CYS A 148 25.26 16.15 19.07
CA CYS A 148 25.85 14.81 19.11
C CYS A 148 26.55 14.52 17.78
N SER A 149 27.85 14.28 17.90
CA SER A 149 28.77 13.88 16.85
C SER A 149 28.29 12.55 16.23
N SER A 150 28.01 12.57 14.93
CA SER A 150 27.57 11.40 14.15
C SER A 150 28.77 10.79 13.43
N ASP A 151 29.68 10.20 14.19
CA ASP A 151 30.58 9.18 13.67
C ASP A 151 30.33 7.90 14.46
N VAL A 152 30.22 6.78 13.74
CA VAL A 152 30.02 5.40 14.26
C VAL A 152 28.59 5.00 14.60
N LEU A 153 27.72 4.84 13.58
CA LEU A 153 26.72 3.78 13.57
C LEU A 153 26.48 3.31 12.12
N GLN A 154 27.28 2.33 11.67
CA GLN A 154 26.97 1.57 10.45
C GLN A 154 25.67 0.80 10.65
N SER A 155 24.70 1.05 9.79
CA SER A 155 23.39 0.41 9.77
C SER A 155 23.47 -1.03 9.26
N SER A 156 23.30 -2.00 10.15
CA SER A 156 23.07 -3.41 9.79
C SER A 156 21.58 -3.72 9.46
N PHE A 157 20.75 -2.70 9.26
CA PHE A 157 19.41 -2.87 8.70
C PHE A 157 19.49 -2.77 7.18
N THR A 158 19.40 -3.91 6.49
CA THR A 158 19.21 -3.97 5.04
C THR A 158 18.04 -3.06 4.67
N GLN A 159 18.31 -2.02 3.87
CA GLN A 159 17.28 -1.23 3.21
C GLN A 159 16.30 -2.19 2.53
N ALA A 160 15.09 -2.36 3.08
CA ALA A 160 14.02 -3.00 2.36
C ALA A 160 13.86 -2.20 1.05
N SER A 161 14.19 -2.83 -0.06
CA SER A 161 14.20 -2.19 -1.37
C SER A 161 12.81 -1.60 -1.62
N GLU A 162 12.72 -0.30 -1.89
CA GLU A 162 11.44 0.40 -2.14
C GLU A 162 10.61 -0.29 -3.23
N TYR A 163 11.26 -1.05 -4.11
CA TYR A 163 10.63 -1.85 -5.16
C TYR A 163 9.75 -3.00 -4.65
N LEU A 164 9.87 -3.42 -3.40
CA LEU A 164 9.00 -4.45 -2.80
C LEU A 164 7.52 -4.03 -2.84
N VAL A 165 7.23 -2.73 -2.80
CA VAL A 165 5.86 -2.21 -2.83
C VAL A 165 5.14 -2.45 -4.16
N TYR A 166 5.89 -2.77 -5.22
CA TYR A 166 5.34 -3.05 -6.56
C TYR A 166 4.97 -4.52 -6.77
N LEU A 167 5.44 -5.41 -5.88
CA LEU A 167 5.22 -6.85 -6.00
C LEU A 167 3.95 -7.28 -5.24
N PRO A 168 3.34 -8.42 -5.63
CA PRO A 168 2.25 -9.02 -4.88
C PRO A 168 2.66 -9.32 -3.43
N LEU A 169 1.73 -9.08 -2.50
CA LEU A 169 1.93 -9.40 -1.09
C LEU A 169 2.05 -10.92 -0.92
N GLY A 170 3.07 -11.37 -0.19
CA GLY A 170 3.33 -12.80 0.02
C GLY A 170 4.17 -13.48 -1.07
N CYS A 171 4.79 -12.73 -1.99
CA CYS A 171 5.74 -13.31 -2.93
C CYS A 171 6.99 -13.89 -2.22
N ASN A 172 7.40 -15.10 -2.62
CA ASN A 172 8.54 -15.80 -2.03
C ASN A 172 9.76 -15.74 -2.97
N ARG A 173 10.44 -14.60 -2.97
CA ARG A 173 11.64 -14.38 -3.81
C ARG A 173 12.85 -15.26 -3.45
N PHE A 174 12.84 -15.88 -2.28
CA PHE A 174 13.91 -16.76 -1.81
C PHE A 174 13.59 -18.24 -2.03
N SER A 175 12.49 -18.55 -2.71
CA SER A 175 12.18 -19.93 -3.06
C SER A 175 13.23 -20.51 -4.01
N ASN A 176 13.29 -21.85 -4.07
CA ASN A 176 14.09 -22.59 -5.04
C ASN A 176 13.26 -23.07 -6.25
N LYS A 177 11.95 -22.83 -6.26
CA LYS A 177 11.03 -23.27 -7.33
C LYS A 177 10.27 -22.08 -7.91
N LEU A 178 10.25 -21.96 -9.24
CA LEU A 178 9.56 -20.88 -9.97
C LEU A 178 8.06 -20.77 -9.61
N GLU A 179 7.38 -21.91 -9.49
CA GLU A 179 5.94 -21.99 -9.18
C GLU A 179 5.56 -21.36 -7.84
N THR A 180 6.48 -21.37 -6.89
CA THR A 180 6.22 -20.87 -5.53
C THR A 180 6.66 -19.42 -5.32
N VAL A 181 7.31 -18.80 -6.30
CA VAL A 181 7.78 -17.41 -6.21
C VAL A 181 6.58 -16.46 -6.16
N TYR A 182 5.65 -16.65 -7.09
CA TYR A 182 4.42 -15.87 -7.21
C TYR A 182 3.24 -16.85 -7.19
N PRO A 183 2.81 -17.32 -6.00
CA PRO A 183 1.64 -18.17 -5.90
C PRO A 183 0.41 -17.44 -6.47
N VAL A 184 -0.45 -18.16 -7.16
CA VAL A 184 -1.64 -17.58 -7.80
C VAL A 184 -2.55 -16.91 -6.77
N SER A 185 -2.62 -17.47 -5.56
CA SER A 185 -3.35 -16.92 -4.41
C SER A 185 -2.89 -15.51 -3.98
N THR A 186 -1.66 -15.10 -4.33
CA THR A 186 -1.18 -13.72 -4.08
C THR A 186 -1.73 -12.72 -5.08
N LEU A 187 -2.23 -13.19 -6.23
CA LEU A 187 -2.81 -12.38 -7.29
C LEU A 187 -4.33 -12.44 -7.25
N LEU A 188 -4.92 -13.64 -7.26
CA LEU A 188 -6.36 -13.88 -7.18
C LEU A 188 -6.64 -14.93 -6.12
N LEU A 189 -7.55 -14.63 -5.20
CA LEU A 189 -8.03 -15.54 -4.17
C LEU A 189 -8.96 -16.59 -4.79
N GLU A 190 -9.08 -17.76 -4.16
CA GLU A 190 -9.93 -18.86 -4.66
C GLU A 190 -11.39 -18.43 -4.83
N ASN A 191 -11.93 -17.67 -3.88
CA ASN A 191 -13.30 -17.14 -3.96
C ASN A 191 -13.50 -16.18 -5.15
N GLU A 192 -12.49 -15.39 -5.53
CA GLU A 192 -12.55 -14.51 -6.70
C GLU A 192 -12.54 -15.33 -8.00
N ILE A 193 -11.74 -16.40 -8.05
CA ILE A 193 -11.70 -17.33 -9.18
C ILE A 193 -13.04 -18.06 -9.32
N ASP A 194 -13.63 -18.50 -8.20
CA ASP A 194 -14.94 -19.16 -8.19
C ASP A 194 -16.04 -18.25 -8.76
N LEU A 195 -16.06 -16.97 -8.36
CA LEU A 195 -17.02 -15.99 -8.88
C LEU A 195 -16.82 -15.68 -10.37
N MET A 196 -15.60 -15.79 -10.88
CA MET A 196 -15.27 -15.58 -12.29
C MET A 196 -15.37 -16.85 -13.15
N THR A 197 -15.66 -18.00 -12.54
CA THR A 197 -15.57 -19.31 -13.20
C THR A 197 -16.56 -19.43 -14.36
N ASP A 198 -17.78 -18.92 -14.22
CA ASP A 198 -18.79 -19.03 -15.26
C ASP A 198 -18.44 -18.15 -16.47
N TYR A 199 -17.96 -16.92 -16.23
CA TYR A 199 -17.40 -16.07 -17.28
C TYR A 199 -16.22 -16.75 -17.99
N ALA A 200 -15.30 -17.37 -17.25
CA ALA A 200 -14.18 -18.08 -17.85
C ALA A 200 -14.63 -19.28 -18.71
N LYS A 201 -15.65 -20.02 -18.29
CA LYS A 201 -16.23 -21.13 -19.10
C LYS A 201 -16.88 -20.61 -20.38
N GLU A 202 -17.56 -19.48 -20.31
CA GLU A 202 -18.14 -18.82 -21.48
C GLU A 202 -17.03 -18.40 -22.47
N VAL A 203 -15.96 -17.77 -21.99
CA VAL A 203 -14.80 -17.43 -22.84
C VAL A 203 -14.19 -18.69 -23.49
N ILE A 204 -14.13 -19.81 -22.76
CA ILE A 204 -13.64 -21.10 -23.32
C ILE A 204 -14.57 -21.61 -24.41
N SER A 205 -15.89 -21.50 -24.25
CA SER A 205 -16.86 -22.02 -25.23
C SER A 205 -16.88 -21.21 -26.53
N MET A 206 -16.46 -19.94 -26.47
CA MET A 206 -16.35 -19.05 -27.63
C MET A 206 -15.07 -19.24 -28.47
N LEU A 207 -14.18 -20.17 -28.10
CA LEU A 207 -12.92 -20.38 -28.81
C LEU A 207 -13.12 -21.12 -30.15
N PRO A 208 -12.43 -20.69 -31.23
CA PRO A 208 -11.51 -19.56 -31.33
C PRO A 208 -12.24 -18.22 -31.49
N ILE A 209 -11.79 -17.20 -30.75
CA ILE A 209 -12.36 -15.86 -30.82
C ILE A 209 -11.72 -15.08 -31.98
N SER A 210 -12.54 -14.49 -32.85
CA SER A 210 -12.08 -13.62 -33.94
C SER A 210 -11.50 -12.32 -33.39
N SER A 211 -10.54 -11.74 -34.11
CA SER A 211 -9.92 -10.45 -33.74
C SER A 211 -10.88 -9.26 -33.74
N ASP A 212 -12.06 -9.44 -34.33
CA ASP A 212 -13.04 -8.39 -34.60
C ASP A 212 -14.18 -8.41 -33.57
N ASN A 213 -14.04 -9.17 -32.49
CA ASN A 213 -14.99 -9.15 -31.39
C ASN A 213 -14.89 -7.81 -30.64
N GLU A 214 -15.97 -7.02 -30.66
CA GLU A 214 -16.02 -5.69 -30.05
C GLU A 214 -16.09 -5.74 -28.51
N ASP A 215 -16.52 -6.86 -27.93
CA ASP A 215 -16.76 -7.01 -26.50
C ASP A 215 -15.46 -7.29 -25.71
N LEU A 216 -14.38 -7.65 -26.39
CA LEU A 216 -13.11 -8.05 -25.80
C LEU A 216 -11.95 -7.20 -26.32
N SER A 217 -10.99 -6.90 -25.43
CA SER A 217 -9.82 -6.14 -25.82
C SER A 217 -8.95 -6.92 -26.81
N LYS A 218 -8.29 -6.20 -27.74
CA LYS A 218 -7.32 -6.80 -28.67
C LYS A 218 -6.19 -7.50 -27.93
N PHE A 219 -5.80 -6.98 -26.77
CA PHE A 219 -4.79 -7.57 -25.90
C PHE A 219 -5.27 -8.93 -25.37
N PHE A 220 -6.50 -9.01 -24.88
CA PHE A 220 -7.10 -10.23 -24.36
C PHE A 220 -7.18 -11.31 -25.43
N ILE A 221 -7.75 -10.99 -26.60
CA ILE A 221 -7.91 -11.94 -27.71
C ILE A 221 -6.54 -12.47 -28.18
N THR A 222 -5.56 -11.58 -28.35
CA THR A 222 -4.21 -11.95 -28.81
C THR A 222 -3.53 -12.92 -27.85
N ASN A 223 -3.60 -12.64 -26.55
CA ASN A 223 -2.96 -13.48 -25.54
C ASN A 223 -3.73 -14.77 -25.28
N LEU A 224 -5.06 -14.72 -25.26
CA LEU A 224 -5.92 -15.90 -25.13
C LEU A 224 -5.64 -16.93 -26.23
N ASN A 225 -5.51 -16.48 -27.47
CA ASN A 225 -5.19 -17.36 -28.60
C ASN A 225 -3.80 -17.99 -28.46
N LYS A 226 -2.82 -17.25 -27.91
CA LYS A 226 -1.44 -17.70 -27.67
C LYS A 226 -1.25 -18.53 -26.39
N LEU A 227 -2.24 -18.58 -25.50
CA LEU A 227 -2.12 -19.30 -24.23
C LEU A 227 -1.81 -20.79 -24.45
N PRO A 228 -0.76 -21.33 -23.80
CA PRO A 228 -0.40 -22.75 -23.92
C PRO A 228 -1.45 -23.66 -23.29
N HIS A 229 -2.02 -23.24 -22.14
CA HIS A 229 -3.06 -23.96 -21.44
C HIS A 229 -4.23 -23.01 -21.15
N LYS A 230 -5.41 -23.35 -21.68
CA LYS A 230 -6.64 -22.57 -21.53
C LYS A 230 -7.46 -23.08 -20.35
N THR A 231 -6.88 -22.99 -19.16
CA THR A 231 -7.55 -23.34 -17.90
C THR A 231 -8.37 -22.15 -17.40
N ILE A 232 -9.39 -22.43 -16.58
CA ILE A 232 -10.22 -21.41 -15.92
C ILE A 232 -9.32 -20.38 -15.20
N GLN A 233 -8.37 -20.88 -14.40
CA GLN A 233 -7.42 -20.05 -13.68
C GLN A 233 -6.60 -19.12 -14.60
N ASN A 234 -6.09 -19.63 -15.73
CA ASN A 234 -5.29 -18.81 -16.67
C ASN A 234 -6.14 -17.72 -17.33
N ILE A 235 -7.42 -18.01 -17.60
CA ILE A 235 -8.35 -17.04 -18.17
C ILE A 235 -8.68 -15.97 -17.13
N CYS A 236 -9.00 -16.35 -15.88
CA CYS A 236 -9.23 -15.38 -14.80
C CYS A 236 -8.01 -14.46 -14.58
N LEU A 237 -6.81 -15.03 -14.59
CA LEU A 237 -5.57 -14.26 -14.51
C LEU A 237 -5.41 -13.31 -15.71
N LEU A 238 -5.67 -13.78 -16.93
CA LEU A 238 -5.61 -12.94 -18.12
C LEU A 238 -6.64 -11.81 -18.08
N THR A 239 -7.86 -12.07 -17.60
CA THR A 239 -8.90 -11.04 -17.39
C THR A 239 -8.46 -10.01 -16.36
N PHE A 240 -7.78 -10.44 -15.30
CA PHE A 240 -7.21 -9.51 -14.33
C PHE A 240 -6.11 -8.63 -14.92
N ALA A 241 -5.22 -9.20 -15.75
CA ALA A 241 -4.22 -8.40 -16.47
C ALA A 241 -4.86 -7.41 -17.44
N ASP A 242 -5.93 -7.80 -18.13
CA ASP A 242 -6.68 -6.95 -19.04
C ASP A 242 -7.33 -5.76 -18.30
N GLY A 243 -7.98 -6.01 -17.16
CA GLY A 243 -8.52 -4.95 -16.30
C GLY A 243 -7.47 -3.98 -15.76
N LEU A 244 -6.25 -4.45 -15.48
CA LEU A 244 -5.13 -3.57 -15.10
C LEU A 244 -4.65 -2.72 -16.30
N ILE A 245 -4.69 -3.25 -17.52
CA ILE A 245 -4.34 -2.51 -18.72
C ILE A 245 -5.37 -1.41 -18.99
N GLU A 246 -6.67 -1.72 -18.88
CA GLU A 246 -7.74 -0.72 -18.98
C GLU A 246 -7.54 0.41 -17.95
N LEU A 247 -7.23 0.07 -16.68
CA LEU A 247 -6.88 1.07 -15.67
C LEU A 247 -5.73 2.00 -16.09
N LEU A 248 -4.68 1.44 -16.71
CA LEU A 248 -3.52 2.22 -17.15
C LEU A 248 -3.82 3.14 -18.34
N GLN A 249 -4.83 2.83 -19.14
CA GLN A 249 -5.27 3.62 -20.29
C GLN A 249 -6.24 4.76 -19.91
N LEU A 250 -6.92 4.63 -18.76
CA LEU A 250 -7.82 5.67 -18.25
C LEU A 250 -7.12 7.00 -18.00
N LYS A 251 -7.82 8.09 -18.33
CA LYS A 251 -7.39 9.45 -18.04
C LYS A 251 -7.78 9.84 -16.62
N SER A 252 -7.01 10.75 -16.02
CA SER A 252 -7.23 11.19 -14.63
C SER A 252 -8.63 11.74 -14.32
N HIS A 253 -9.32 12.32 -15.32
CA HIS A 253 -10.69 12.80 -15.11
C HIS A 253 -11.74 11.68 -15.15
N GLU A 254 -11.50 10.60 -15.91
CA GLU A 254 -12.39 9.44 -16.02
C GLU A 254 -12.41 8.67 -14.69
N LEU A 255 -11.27 8.60 -14.00
CA LEU A 255 -11.15 8.01 -12.65
C LEU A 255 -12.06 8.65 -11.61
N ASN A 256 -12.53 9.88 -11.80
CA ASN A 256 -13.37 10.58 -10.83
C ASN A 256 -14.88 10.47 -11.13
N ILE A 257 -15.28 9.71 -12.16
CA ILE A 257 -16.68 9.44 -12.47
C ILE A 257 -17.32 8.58 -11.39
N ARG A 258 -18.48 9.02 -10.87
CA ARG A 258 -19.29 8.25 -9.91
C ARG A 258 -19.74 6.95 -10.59
N ASN A 259 -19.38 5.81 -10.02
CA ASN A 259 -19.61 4.46 -10.58
C ASN A 259 -18.79 4.16 -11.84
N ILE A 260 -17.49 4.44 -11.81
CA ILE A 260 -16.61 3.96 -12.88
C ILE A 260 -16.57 2.43 -12.90
N GLU A 261 -16.76 1.87 -14.08
CA GLU A 261 -16.49 0.48 -14.40
C GLU A 261 -15.24 0.45 -15.28
N ILE A 262 -14.18 -0.19 -14.80
CA ILE A 262 -12.91 -0.33 -15.53
C ILE A 262 -13.04 -1.48 -16.55
N TYR A 263 -13.70 -2.56 -16.13
CA TYR A 263 -13.85 -3.79 -16.87
C TYR A 263 -15.32 -4.21 -16.87
N PRO A 264 -16.08 -3.95 -17.95
CA PRO A 264 -17.53 -4.19 -17.99
C PRO A 264 -17.90 -5.67 -17.74
N ASN A 265 -17.04 -6.59 -18.18
CA ASN A 265 -17.34 -8.02 -18.17
C ASN A 265 -17.09 -8.70 -16.80
N SER A 266 -16.55 -7.99 -15.80
CA SER A 266 -16.28 -8.58 -14.48
C SER A 266 -16.28 -7.57 -13.34
N GLU A 267 -17.30 -7.66 -12.49
CA GLU A 267 -17.42 -6.86 -11.27
C GLU A 267 -16.30 -7.16 -10.27
N VAL A 268 -15.91 -8.43 -10.16
CA VAL A 268 -14.80 -8.88 -9.29
C VAL A 268 -13.50 -8.15 -9.64
N ILE A 269 -13.19 -8.04 -10.94
CA ILE A 269 -12.02 -7.31 -11.41
C ILE A 269 -12.15 -5.82 -11.13
N ASN A 270 -13.32 -5.21 -11.33
CA ASN A 270 -13.54 -3.80 -10.99
C ASN A 270 -13.23 -3.50 -9.54
N PHE A 271 -13.80 -4.26 -8.60
CA PHE A 271 -13.54 -4.08 -7.18
C PHE A 271 -12.06 -4.25 -6.86
N LYS A 272 -11.45 -5.34 -7.35
CA LYS A 272 -10.07 -5.66 -7.04
C LYS A 272 -9.09 -4.61 -7.56
N VAL A 273 -9.26 -4.18 -8.81
CA VAL A 273 -8.41 -3.18 -9.45
C VAL A 273 -8.54 -1.82 -8.75
N LEU A 274 -9.76 -1.37 -8.48
CA LEU A 274 -10.00 -0.08 -7.80
C LEU A 274 -9.47 -0.07 -6.36
N ASP A 275 -9.63 -1.16 -5.61
CA ASP A 275 -9.21 -1.23 -4.21
C ASP A 275 -7.67 -1.32 -4.06
N ASN A 276 -6.99 -2.00 -4.98
CA ASN A 276 -5.57 -2.33 -4.83
C ASN A 276 -4.60 -1.43 -5.62
N PHE A 277 -5.09 -0.72 -6.64
CA PHE A 277 -4.26 0.03 -7.59
C PHE A 277 -4.68 1.50 -7.75
N VAL A 278 -5.66 1.98 -6.99
CA VAL A 278 -6.04 3.41 -6.98
C VAL A 278 -5.89 3.97 -5.57
N GLU A 279 -5.36 5.19 -5.46
CA GLU A 279 -5.21 5.89 -4.18
C GLU A 279 -6.27 7.00 -4.07
N TYR A 280 -6.75 7.25 -2.85
CA TYR A 280 -7.69 8.34 -2.58
C TYR A 280 -6.92 9.57 -2.09
N ALA A 281 -6.94 10.63 -2.90
CA ALA A 281 -6.44 11.96 -2.57
C ALA A 281 -7.60 12.88 -2.13
N VAL A 282 -7.25 14.06 -1.60
CA VAL A 282 -8.23 15.09 -1.20
C VAL A 282 -9.14 15.51 -2.38
N THR A 283 -8.62 15.40 -3.61
CA THR A 283 -9.32 15.74 -4.86
C THR A 283 -10.10 14.59 -5.49
N GLY A 284 -10.11 13.40 -4.89
CA GLY A 284 -10.76 12.21 -5.42
C GLY A 284 -9.80 11.04 -5.65
N ARG A 285 -10.13 10.17 -6.60
CA ARG A 285 -9.30 9.02 -6.97
C ARG A 285 -8.13 9.48 -7.83
N ASP A 286 -6.94 8.98 -7.51
CA ASP A 286 -5.71 9.25 -8.25
C ASP A 286 -4.94 7.95 -8.52
N LEU A 287 -4.35 7.89 -9.70
CA LEU A 287 -3.51 6.79 -10.15
C LEU A 287 -2.06 7.28 -10.16
N THR A 288 -1.45 7.24 -8.97
CA THR A 288 -0.08 7.73 -8.75
C THR A 288 0.94 6.91 -9.55
N SER A 289 2.11 7.49 -9.85
CA SER A 289 3.17 6.78 -10.58
C SER A 289 3.56 5.47 -9.90
N LYS A 290 3.52 5.43 -8.57
CA LYS A 290 3.77 4.23 -7.77
C LYS A 290 2.75 3.14 -8.07
N MET A 291 1.47 3.48 -8.12
CA MET A 291 0.41 2.51 -8.45
C MET A 291 0.46 2.06 -9.91
N LYS A 292 0.84 2.95 -10.85
CA LYS A 292 1.10 2.56 -12.24
C LYS A 292 2.21 1.52 -12.36
N ASP A 293 3.34 1.76 -11.69
CA ASP A 293 4.45 0.81 -11.67
C ASP A 293 4.04 -0.52 -11.01
N LYS A 294 3.26 -0.47 -9.92
CA LYS A 294 2.68 -1.66 -9.28
C LYS A 294 1.80 -2.45 -10.25
N ALA A 295 0.89 -1.79 -10.97
CA ALA A 295 0.03 -2.43 -11.96
C ALA A 295 0.84 -3.11 -13.07
N VAL A 296 1.86 -2.42 -13.61
CA VAL A 296 2.76 -2.99 -14.62
C VAL A 296 3.51 -4.22 -14.08
N CYS A 297 4.02 -4.18 -12.85
CA CYS A 297 4.65 -5.34 -12.21
C CYS A 297 3.68 -6.53 -12.10
N HIS A 298 2.42 -6.30 -11.72
CA HIS A 298 1.41 -7.36 -11.63
C HIS A 298 1.07 -7.93 -13.01
N ILE A 299 0.92 -7.09 -14.04
CA ILE A 299 0.73 -7.55 -15.43
C ILE A 299 1.91 -8.42 -15.87
N ILE A 300 3.16 -7.99 -15.62
CA ILE A 300 4.36 -8.80 -15.97
C ILE A 300 4.30 -10.17 -15.28
N ILE A 301 3.98 -10.22 -13.99
CA ILE A 301 3.93 -11.48 -13.23
C ILE A 301 2.84 -12.38 -13.78
N ILE A 302 1.62 -11.86 -14.00
CA ILE A 302 0.52 -12.61 -14.57
C ILE A 302 0.91 -13.20 -15.93
N MET A 303 1.47 -12.36 -16.81
CA MET A 303 1.89 -12.79 -18.13
C MET A 303 2.98 -13.86 -18.09
N MET A 304 3.88 -13.81 -17.11
CA MET A 304 4.86 -14.86 -16.88
C MET A 304 4.20 -16.17 -16.42
N LEU A 305 3.26 -16.11 -15.47
CA LEU A 305 2.60 -17.31 -14.94
C LEU A 305 1.82 -18.06 -16.03
N ILE A 306 1.05 -17.34 -16.85
CA ILE A 306 0.19 -17.96 -17.86
C ILE A 306 0.99 -18.46 -19.09
N ASN A 307 2.19 -17.92 -19.34
CA ASN A 307 3.07 -18.27 -20.47
C ASN A 307 4.32 -19.06 -20.05
N MET A 308 4.21 -19.91 -19.02
CA MET A 308 5.29 -20.80 -18.57
C MET A 308 6.63 -20.08 -18.27
N TYR A 309 6.54 -18.93 -17.59
CA TYR A 309 7.67 -18.09 -17.17
C TYR A 309 8.48 -17.46 -18.31
N THR A 310 7.83 -17.26 -19.46
CA THR A 310 8.37 -16.51 -20.59
C THR A 310 7.40 -15.43 -21.04
N VAL A 311 7.88 -14.23 -21.34
CA VAL A 311 7.04 -13.15 -21.84
C VAL A 311 7.78 -12.34 -22.89
N ASP A 312 7.06 -11.91 -23.91
CA ASP A 312 7.57 -10.98 -24.93
C ASP A 312 7.35 -9.54 -24.44
N LEU A 313 8.41 -8.73 -24.48
CA LEU A 313 8.37 -7.32 -24.12
C LEU A 313 7.38 -6.55 -24.99
N THR A 314 7.23 -6.92 -26.26
CA THR A 314 6.35 -6.24 -27.23
C THR A 314 4.89 -6.28 -26.79
N CYS A 315 4.48 -7.37 -26.13
CA CYS A 315 3.14 -7.54 -25.57
C CYS A 315 2.83 -6.42 -24.56
N ILE A 316 3.79 -6.12 -23.68
CA ILE A 316 3.63 -5.14 -22.60
C ILE A 316 3.92 -3.72 -23.05
N SER A 317 4.89 -3.52 -23.93
CA SER A 317 5.22 -2.18 -24.44
C SER A 317 4.13 -1.57 -25.30
N SER A 318 3.22 -2.40 -25.86
CA SER A 318 2.16 -1.96 -26.77
C SER A 318 1.15 -0.99 -26.13
N PHE A 319 0.91 -1.11 -24.83
CA PHE A 319 -0.05 -0.27 -24.09
C PHE A 319 0.63 0.79 -23.21
N LEU A 320 1.97 0.85 -23.21
CA LEU A 320 2.72 1.85 -22.46
C LEU A 320 3.27 2.95 -23.38
N PRO A 321 3.36 4.20 -22.90
CA PRO A 321 4.01 5.26 -23.66
C PRO A 321 5.47 4.90 -23.99
N SER A 322 5.96 5.24 -25.18
CA SER A 322 7.33 4.95 -25.62
C SER A 322 8.41 5.50 -24.67
N SER A 323 8.11 6.59 -23.95
CA SER A 323 8.98 7.16 -22.92
C SER A 323 9.22 6.23 -21.71
N SER A 324 8.35 5.23 -21.52
CA SER A 324 8.38 4.30 -20.38
C SER A 324 9.25 3.08 -20.61
N GLN A 325 9.85 2.89 -21.79
CA GLN A 325 10.64 1.67 -22.10
C GLN A 325 11.79 1.43 -21.11
N LYS A 326 12.53 2.47 -20.73
CA LYS A 326 13.61 2.34 -19.71
C LYS A 326 13.06 1.93 -18.35
N ARG A 327 11.89 2.47 -17.98
CA ARG A 327 11.20 2.13 -16.73
C ARG A 327 10.69 0.68 -16.79
N LEU A 328 10.13 0.25 -17.91
CA LEU A 328 9.67 -1.11 -18.13
C LEU A 328 10.81 -2.13 -17.96
N THR A 329 11.99 -1.88 -18.54
CA THR A 329 13.16 -2.75 -18.33
C THR A 329 13.57 -2.83 -16.86
N LEU A 330 13.45 -1.73 -16.12
CA LEU A 330 13.70 -1.73 -14.67
C LEU A 330 12.63 -2.58 -13.93
N LEU A 331 11.35 -2.43 -14.26
CA LEU A 331 10.26 -3.19 -13.64
C LEU A 331 10.35 -4.69 -13.96
N MET A 332 10.80 -5.06 -15.16
CA MET A 332 11.13 -6.45 -15.51
C MET A 332 12.18 -7.02 -14.55
N LYS A 333 13.26 -6.27 -14.28
CA LYS A 333 14.28 -6.67 -13.29
C LYS A 333 13.74 -6.74 -11.87
N VAL A 334 12.85 -5.82 -11.50
CA VAL A 334 12.16 -5.83 -10.19
C VAL A 334 11.39 -7.12 -10.01
N VAL A 335 10.63 -7.57 -11.01
CA VAL A 335 9.90 -8.86 -10.97
C VAL A 335 10.86 -10.06 -10.96
N GLY A 336 12.13 -9.87 -11.31
CA GLY A 336 13.15 -10.93 -11.40
C GLY A 336 13.20 -11.59 -12.78
N ALA A 337 12.63 -10.93 -13.79
CA ALA A 337 12.75 -11.34 -15.18
C ALA A 337 14.14 -10.96 -15.74
N SER A 338 14.69 -11.86 -16.54
CA SER A 338 15.98 -11.71 -17.22
C SER A 338 15.81 -11.90 -18.71
N LEU A 339 16.63 -11.23 -19.52
CA LEU A 339 16.61 -11.39 -20.97
C LEU A 339 16.96 -12.84 -21.35
N LEU A 340 16.21 -13.38 -22.32
CA LEU A 340 16.57 -14.62 -22.96
C LEU A 340 17.81 -14.39 -23.83
N LYS A 341 18.81 -15.28 -23.73
CA LYS A 341 20.10 -15.09 -24.43
C LYS A 341 19.94 -15.04 -25.95
N ASP A 342 18.93 -15.72 -26.47
CA ASP A 342 18.73 -15.92 -27.91
C ASP A 342 17.80 -14.87 -28.53
N ASP A 343 17.06 -14.10 -27.71
CA ASP A 343 16.08 -13.13 -28.21
C ASP A 343 16.00 -11.90 -27.29
N PRO A 344 16.44 -10.71 -27.75
CA PRO A 344 16.45 -9.50 -26.93
C PRO A 344 15.05 -8.96 -26.60
N THR A 345 14.00 -9.48 -27.25
CA THR A 345 12.62 -9.10 -26.99
C THR A 345 11.95 -9.99 -25.94
N LYS A 346 12.51 -11.18 -25.66
CA LYS A 346 11.92 -12.13 -24.71
C LYS A 346 12.61 -12.09 -23.36
N TYR A 347 11.77 -12.12 -22.34
CA TYR A 347 12.17 -12.19 -20.94
C TYR A 347 11.73 -13.51 -20.34
N THR A 348 12.54 -14.06 -19.45
CA THR A 348 12.25 -15.29 -18.72
C THR A 348 12.68 -15.18 -17.27
N MET A 349 11.96 -15.85 -16.39
CA MET A 349 12.29 -15.94 -14.97
C MET A 349 13.21 -17.14 -14.72
N LYS A 350 14.36 -16.91 -14.09
CA LYS A 350 15.34 -17.94 -13.77
C LYS A 350 15.64 -17.95 -12.28
N MET A 351 15.95 -19.13 -11.76
CA MET A 351 16.36 -19.31 -10.37
C MET A 351 17.88 -19.40 -10.24
N PRO A 352 18.48 -18.83 -9.18
CA PRO A 352 17.85 -17.97 -8.17
C PRO A 352 17.41 -16.62 -8.77
N LEU A 353 16.36 -16.02 -8.21
CA LEU A 353 15.90 -14.71 -8.67
C LEU A 353 16.98 -13.65 -8.46
N ALA A 354 17.08 -12.73 -9.44
CA ALA A 354 17.96 -11.59 -9.30
C ALA A 354 17.60 -10.76 -8.06
N SER A 355 18.63 -10.27 -7.38
CA SER A 355 18.48 -9.28 -6.31
C SER A 355 17.77 -8.05 -6.84
N LEU A 356 16.94 -7.42 -6.00
CA LEU A 356 16.25 -6.20 -6.39
C LEU A 356 17.25 -5.11 -6.78
N PRO A 357 16.95 -4.29 -7.80
CA PRO A 357 17.83 -3.19 -8.20
C PRO A 357 18.13 -2.27 -7.02
N ALA A 358 19.40 -1.90 -6.86
CA ALA A 358 19.80 -0.88 -5.89
C ALA A 358 19.33 0.49 -6.38
N PHE A 359 18.74 1.28 -5.48
CA PHE A 359 18.35 2.64 -5.80
C PHE A 359 19.62 3.51 -5.87
N GLN A 360 19.99 3.95 -7.08
CA GLN A 360 21.06 4.93 -7.22
C GLN A 360 20.51 6.31 -6.85
N LYS A 361 20.80 6.77 -5.62
CA LYS A 361 20.60 8.18 -5.26
C LYS A 361 21.38 9.01 -6.27
N ILE A 362 20.67 9.79 -7.08
CA ILE A 362 21.27 10.75 -8.00
C ILE A 362 22.04 11.75 -7.12
N SER A 363 23.36 11.60 -7.05
CA SER A 363 24.22 12.60 -6.44
C SER A 363 24.04 13.89 -7.23
N LYS A 364 23.40 14.91 -6.63
CA LYS A 364 23.33 16.25 -7.20
C LYS A 364 24.76 16.67 -7.54
N LYS A 365 25.09 16.78 -8.83
CA LYS A 365 26.33 17.42 -9.27
C LYS A 365 26.29 18.85 -8.72
N LYS A 366 27.22 19.16 -7.81
CA LYS A 366 27.53 20.54 -7.46
C LYS A 366 28.01 21.22 -8.74
N HIS A 367 27.26 22.20 -9.22
CA HIS A 367 27.70 23.15 -10.23
C HIS A 367 27.96 24.48 -9.56
#